data_AF-A0A7S1M5S9-F1
#
_entry.id   AF-A0A7S1M5S9-F1
#
_cell.length_a   1.000
_cell.length_b   1.000
_cell.length_c   1.000
_cell.angle_alpha   90.00
_cell.angle_beta   90.00
_cell.angle_gamma   90.00
#
_symmetry.space_group_name_H-M   'P 1'
#
loop_
_entity.id
_entity.type
_entity.pdbx_description
1 polymer ?
#
loop_
_entity_poly.entity_id
_entity_poly.type
_entity_poly.pdbx_seq_one_letter_code
_entity_poly.pdbx_strand_id
1 'polypeptide(L)'
;RRGEAEGTSRRGKRCAAPSLTQQQRLEEAARIEVLNLQEFQVIRRWEDEAKQRSQRGLRRQRYVGPRVRFVSSSKLDACSGRADREMLIGGRSGVCSFIEFIDCDLPSSLRRGNWRLPQAARCAVTGLRARYRDPLTGQPFATAEAFAQIRAGGVERVGFSIGIGRALPEGHVRVSRAPPGRVVPIEVDSP
;
A
#
# COMPACT_ATOMS: atom_id res chain seq x y z
N ARG A 1 34.16 75.91 25.37
CA ARG A 1 33.13 74.95 24.90
C ARG A 1 32.30 75.64 23.83
N ARG A 2 32.12 74.97 22.67
CA ARG A 2 31.20 75.24 21.54
C ARG A 2 31.50 76.47 20.68
N GLY A 3 32.21 76.22 19.57
CA GLY A 3 32.14 77.00 18.33
C GLY A 3 31.36 76.21 17.28
N GLU A 4 30.73 76.93 16.38
CA GLU A 4 29.56 76.56 15.56
C GLU A 4 29.88 75.58 14.41
N ALA A 5 28.92 74.71 14.10
CA ALA A 5 29.02 73.78 12.97
C ALA A 5 28.46 74.44 11.71
N GLU A 6 29.34 74.76 10.76
CA GLU A 6 29.00 75.27 9.44
C GLU A 6 28.26 74.22 8.61
N GLY A 7 27.00 74.49 8.30
CA GLY A 7 26.19 73.70 7.37
C GLY A 7 26.63 73.94 5.93
N THR A 8 27.33 72.97 5.32
CA THR A 8 27.62 72.99 3.89
C THR A 8 26.49 72.32 3.09
N SER A 9 25.45 73.09 2.76
CA SER A 9 24.44 72.69 1.76
C SER A 9 25.02 72.85 0.36
N ARG A 10 25.75 71.84 -0.13
CA ARG A 10 26.14 71.74 -1.54
C ARG A 10 25.07 70.97 -2.32
N ARG A 11 23.92 71.60 -2.58
CA ARG A 11 22.96 71.08 -3.57
C ARG A 11 23.43 71.51 -4.95
N GLY A 12 24.29 70.71 -5.57
CA GLY A 12 24.77 70.93 -6.93
C GLY A 12 23.59 71.11 -7.89
N LYS A 13 23.65 72.14 -8.73
CA LYS A 13 22.72 72.34 -9.85
C LYS A 13 22.79 71.09 -10.72
N ARG A 14 21.73 70.30 -10.74
CA ARG A 14 21.54 69.28 -11.79
C ARG A 14 21.43 70.05 -13.10
N CYS A 15 22.47 70.00 -13.92
CA CYS A 15 22.40 70.47 -15.30
C CYS A 15 21.27 69.68 -15.96
N ALA A 16 20.15 70.35 -16.22
CA ALA A 16 19.02 69.74 -16.88
C ALA A 16 19.47 69.39 -18.30
N ALA A 17 19.46 68.09 -18.64
CA ALA A 17 19.61 67.68 -20.03
C ALA A 17 18.56 68.44 -20.87
N PRO A 18 18.88 68.83 -22.12
CA PRO A 18 17.91 69.50 -22.97
C PRO A 18 16.63 68.65 -23.05
N SER A 19 15.48 69.24 -22.71
CA SER A 19 14.20 68.54 -22.83
C SER A 19 13.99 68.21 -24.29
N LEU A 20 14.04 66.91 -24.64
CA LEU A 20 13.72 66.45 -25.99
C LEU A 20 12.42 67.10 -26.45
N THR A 21 12.41 67.58 -27.69
CA THR A 21 11.17 68.09 -28.30
C THR A 21 10.12 66.98 -28.27
N GLN A 22 8.84 67.35 -28.29
CA GLN A 22 7.77 66.35 -28.26
C GLN A 22 7.94 65.32 -29.37
N GLN A 23 8.38 65.74 -30.56
CA GLN A 23 8.62 64.86 -31.70
C GLN A 23 9.76 63.88 -31.46
N GLN A 24 10.88 64.34 -30.89
CA GLN A 24 11.99 63.45 -30.56
C GLN A 24 11.60 62.40 -29.51
N ARG A 25 10.75 62.76 -28.53
CA ARG A 25 10.21 61.80 -27.56
C ARG A 25 9.33 60.73 -28.23
N LEU A 26 8.55 61.11 -29.24
CA LEU A 26 7.72 60.17 -30.01
C LEU A 26 8.59 59.23 -30.84
N GLU A 27 9.65 59.73 -31.47
CA GLU A 27 10.59 58.90 -32.23
C GLU A 27 11.36 57.93 -31.35
N GLU A 28 11.80 58.38 -30.16
CA GLU A 28 12.45 57.54 -29.16
C GLU A 28 11.48 56.47 -28.65
N ALA A 29 10.24 56.84 -28.33
CA ALA A 29 9.20 55.90 -27.90
C ALA A 29 8.93 54.83 -28.95
N ALA A 30 8.83 55.19 -30.24
CA ALA A 30 8.62 54.24 -31.32
C ALA A 30 9.79 53.25 -31.48
N ARG A 31 11.04 53.71 -31.31
CA ARG A 31 12.22 52.83 -31.31
C ARG A 31 12.24 51.89 -30.11
N ILE A 32 11.90 52.40 -28.93
CA ILE A 32 11.82 51.63 -27.69
C ILE A 32 10.70 50.59 -27.78
N GLU A 33 9.55 50.91 -28.36
CA GLU A 33 8.44 49.96 -28.54
C GLU A 33 8.88 48.74 -29.35
N VAL A 34 9.60 48.94 -30.45
CA VAL A 34 10.13 47.84 -31.27
C VAL A 34 11.10 46.96 -30.46
N LEU A 35 11.99 47.55 -29.66
CA LEU A 35 12.92 46.83 -28.81
C LEU A 35 12.21 46.05 -27.69
N ASN A 36 11.25 46.69 -27.01
CA ASN A 36 10.45 46.09 -25.95
C ASN A 36 9.64 44.88 -26.47
N LEU A 37 9.12 44.95 -27.70
CA LEU A 37 8.42 43.84 -28.33
C LEU A 37 9.35 42.64 -28.57
N GLN A 38 10.58 42.89 -29.02
CA GLN A 38 11.59 41.85 -29.22
C GLN A 38 12.01 41.22 -27.88
N GLU A 39 12.25 42.05 -26.86
CA GLU A 39 12.61 41.59 -25.52
C GLU A 39 11.48 40.79 -24.88
N PHE A 40 10.23 41.24 -25.03
CA PHE A 40 9.04 40.53 -24.58
C PHE A 40 8.93 39.14 -25.22
N GLN A 41 9.22 39.00 -26.51
CA GLN A 41 9.20 37.70 -27.19
C GLN A 41 10.26 36.73 -26.64
N VAL A 42 11.46 37.23 -26.29
CA VAL A 42 12.52 36.42 -25.68
C VAL A 42 12.11 35.96 -24.29
N ILE A 43 11.55 36.84 -23.47
CA ILE A 43 11.05 36.52 -22.13
C ILE A 43 9.97 35.46 -22.22
N ARG A 44 9.01 35.61 -23.13
CA ARG A 44 7.91 34.66 -23.31
C ARG A 44 8.40 33.26 -23.70
N ARG A 45 9.40 33.17 -24.60
CA ARG A 45 10.05 31.90 -24.96
C ARG A 45 10.75 31.27 -23.74
N TRP A 46 11.44 32.07 -22.94
CA TRP A 46 12.08 31.61 -21.71
C TRP A 46 11.08 31.06 -20.68
N GLU A 47 9.96 31.76 -20.48
CA GLU A 47 8.87 31.30 -19.62
C GLU A 47 8.26 29.98 -20.12
N ASP A 48 7.96 29.89 -21.42
CA ASP A 48 7.40 28.68 -22.04
C ASP A 48 8.37 27.50 -21.92
N GLU A 49 9.67 27.72 -22.15
CA GLU A 49 10.69 26.69 -21.96
C GLU A 49 10.81 26.25 -20.49
N ALA A 50 10.78 27.19 -19.55
CA ALA A 50 10.81 26.87 -18.11
C ALA A 50 9.57 26.08 -17.68
N LYS A 51 8.39 26.45 -18.21
CA LYS A 51 7.13 25.73 -18.01
C LYS A 51 7.19 24.34 -18.64
N GLN A 52 7.76 24.20 -19.82
CA GLN A 52 7.95 22.91 -20.49
C GLN A 52 8.94 22.02 -19.71
N ARG A 53 10.04 22.57 -19.21
CA ARG A 53 11.05 21.86 -18.40
C ARG A 53 10.46 21.39 -17.06
N SER A 54 9.71 22.24 -16.38
CA SER A 54 9.02 21.87 -15.13
C SER A 54 7.93 20.83 -15.36
N GLN A 55 7.11 20.96 -16.42
CA GLN A 55 6.11 19.94 -16.81
C GLN A 55 6.76 18.59 -17.16
N ARG A 56 7.92 18.60 -17.82
CA ARG A 56 8.71 17.38 -18.08
C ARG A 56 9.24 16.76 -16.78
N GLY A 57 9.67 17.57 -15.82
CA GLY A 57 10.13 17.13 -14.49
C GLY A 57 9.03 16.57 -13.58
N LEU A 58 7.78 16.99 -13.76
CA LEU A 58 6.59 16.49 -13.05
C LEU A 58 6.19 15.06 -13.46
N ARG A 59 6.63 14.60 -14.64
CA ARG A 59 6.39 13.23 -15.14
C ARG A 59 7.52 12.27 -14.75
N ARG A 60 7.98 12.31 -13.51
CA ARG A 60 8.67 11.11 -12.98
C ARG A 60 7.66 9.97 -13.10
N GLN A 61 7.99 8.97 -13.92
CA GLN A 61 7.14 7.81 -14.10
C GLN A 61 6.79 7.29 -12.71
N ARG A 62 5.51 7.39 -12.35
CA ARG A 62 5.04 6.86 -11.08
C ARG A 62 5.37 5.38 -11.15
N TYR A 63 6.09 4.86 -10.16
CA TYR A 63 6.38 3.43 -10.12
C TYR A 63 5.06 2.66 -10.24
N VAL A 64 4.91 1.93 -11.35
CA VAL A 64 3.79 1.04 -11.61
C VAL A 64 4.32 -0.36 -11.42
N GLY A 65 4.02 -0.95 -10.27
CA GLY A 65 4.47 -2.29 -9.95
C GLY A 65 4.07 -2.70 -8.53
N PRO A 66 4.30 -3.99 -8.21
CA PRO A 66 4.00 -4.55 -6.91
C PRO A 66 4.73 -3.79 -5.79
N ARG A 67 4.00 -3.31 -4.79
CA ARG A 67 4.59 -2.52 -3.70
C ARG A 67 3.88 -2.74 -2.38
N VAL A 68 4.64 -2.62 -1.31
CA VAL A 68 4.12 -2.65 0.06
C VAL A 68 3.99 -1.22 0.57
N ARG A 69 2.82 -0.88 1.12
CA ARG A 69 2.52 0.44 1.68
C ARG A 69 2.19 0.30 3.15
N PHE A 70 2.95 0.96 4.01
CA PHE A 70 2.59 1.14 5.41
C PHE A 70 1.61 2.31 5.52
N VAL A 71 0.50 2.11 6.22
CA VAL A 71 -0.55 3.10 6.45
C VAL A 71 -0.81 3.20 7.95
N SER A 72 -0.66 4.40 8.50
CA SER A 72 -1.17 4.76 9.81
C SER A 72 -2.35 5.70 9.64
N SER A 73 -3.52 5.32 10.18
CA SER A 73 -4.71 6.17 10.20
C SER A 73 -5.19 6.35 11.63
N SER A 74 -5.35 7.60 12.06
CA SER A 74 -5.96 7.94 13.34
C SER A 74 -7.49 8.00 13.27
N LYS A 75 -8.08 7.81 12.08
CA LYS A 75 -9.52 7.95 11.87
C LYS A 75 -10.20 6.59 11.88
N LEU A 76 -11.20 6.47 12.76
CA LEU A 76 -12.32 5.54 12.65
C LEU A 76 -13.17 5.90 11.41
N ASP A 77 -12.58 5.87 10.21
CA ASP A 77 -13.36 6.03 8.99
C ASP A 77 -13.99 4.67 8.67
N ALA A 78 -15.30 4.62 8.85
CA ALA A 78 -16.21 3.49 8.78
C ALA A 78 -16.32 2.83 7.39
N CYS A 79 -15.19 2.47 6.77
CA CYS A 79 -15.14 1.94 5.41
C CYS A 79 -14.54 0.52 5.35
N SER A 80 -14.95 -0.34 6.27
CA SER A 80 -15.03 -1.78 6.03
C SER A 80 -16.15 -2.31 6.91
N GLY A 81 -17.33 -2.53 6.30
CA GLY A 81 -18.58 -2.89 6.97
C GLY A 81 -18.59 -4.23 7.68
N ARG A 82 -17.76 -4.38 8.72
CA ARG A 82 -17.85 -5.33 9.83
C ARG A 82 -17.32 -4.64 11.08
N ALA A 83 -18.01 -3.59 11.50
CA ALA A 83 -17.86 -3.06 12.85
C ALA A 83 -18.67 -3.93 13.83
N ASP A 84 -18.39 -5.24 13.86
CA ASP A 84 -18.75 -6.07 15.00
C ASP A 84 -17.70 -5.79 16.09
N ARG A 85 -17.94 -4.65 16.75
CA ARG A 85 -17.93 -4.47 18.20
C ARG A 85 -17.11 -5.53 18.97
N GLU A 86 -16.03 -5.05 19.61
CA GLU A 86 -15.14 -5.71 20.58
C GLU A 86 -13.75 -6.09 20.08
N MET A 87 -12.91 -5.07 19.84
CA MET A 87 -11.53 -5.12 20.36
C MET A 87 -11.11 -3.72 20.84
N LEU A 88 -11.67 -3.32 21.97
CA LEU A 88 -11.13 -2.25 22.80
C LEU A 88 -10.05 -2.85 23.70
N ILE A 89 -8.78 -2.73 23.31
CA ILE A 89 -7.72 -2.62 24.31
C ILE A 89 -7.64 -1.13 24.68
N GLY A 90 -8.34 -0.73 25.76
CA GLY A 90 -8.08 0.55 26.43
C GLY A 90 -8.86 1.80 25.99
N GLY A 91 -9.98 1.70 25.28
CA GLY A 91 -10.97 2.79 25.22
C GLY A 91 -10.52 4.15 24.67
N ARG A 92 -9.53 4.19 23.76
CA ARG A 92 -9.15 5.42 23.04
C ARG A 92 -9.28 5.18 21.54
N SER A 93 -9.78 6.18 20.81
CA SER A 93 -9.84 6.21 19.34
C SER A 93 -8.47 5.81 18.79
N GLY A 94 -8.37 4.55 18.36
CA GLY A 94 -7.10 3.88 18.15
C GLY A 94 -6.51 4.23 16.80
N VAL A 95 -5.27 4.72 16.81
CA VAL A 95 -4.48 4.78 15.58
C VAL A 95 -4.32 3.35 15.06
N CYS A 96 -4.81 3.12 13.85
CA CYS A 96 -4.71 1.84 13.15
C CYS A 96 -3.48 1.90 12.26
N SER A 97 -2.50 1.02 12.52
CA SER A 97 -1.33 0.83 11.67
C SER A 97 -1.48 -0.48 10.92
N PHE A 98 -1.49 -0.44 9.59
CA PHE A 98 -1.62 -1.64 8.76
C PHE A 98 -0.70 -1.57 7.53
N ILE A 99 -0.47 -2.74 6.93
CA ILE A 99 0.40 -2.92 5.77
C ILE A 99 -0.48 -3.37 4.61
N GLU A 100 -0.53 -2.57 3.55
CA GLU A 100 -1.20 -2.89 2.30
C GLU A 100 -0.20 -3.48 1.31
N PHE A 101 -0.56 -4.62 0.72
CA PHE A 101 0.14 -5.21 -0.42
C PHE A 101 -0.61 -4.80 -1.68
N ILE A 102 -0.02 -3.92 -2.49
CA ILE A 102 -0.62 -3.38 -3.72
C ILE A 102 0.03 -4.09 -4.90
N ASP A 103 -0.77 -4.73 -5.75
CA ASP A 103 -0.32 -5.50 -6.92
C ASP A 103 0.70 -6.62 -6.59
N CYS A 104 0.79 -7.05 -5.32
CA CYS A 104 1.59 -8.21 -4.88
C CYS A 104 0.77 -9.21 -4.05
N ASP A 105 1.16 -10.47 -4.19
CA ASP A 105 0.73 -11.55 -3.32
C ASP A 105 1.34 -11.42 -1.90
N LEU A 106 0.63 -11.92 -0.88
CA LEU A 106 1.19 -12.07 0.46
C LEU A 106 2.42 -12.98 0.39
N PRO A 107 3.60 -12.56 0.88
CA PRO A 107 4.81 -13.37 0.78
C PRO A 107 4.60 -14.70 1.50
N SER A 108 5.14 -15.79 0.93
CA SER A 108 4.97 -17.15 1.45
C SER A 108 5.41 -17.30 2.91
N SER A 109 6.37 -16.49 3.36
CA SER A 109 6.81 -16.40 4.75
C SER A 109 5.75 -15.89 5.72
N LEU A 110 4.83 -15.04 5.26
CA LEU A 110 3.70 -14.52 6.06
C LEU A 110 2.43 -15.37 5.88
N ARG A 111 2.39 -16.26 4.89
CA ARG A 111 1.29 -17.22 4.78
C ARG A 111 1.41 -18.16 5.98
N ARG A 112 0.37 -18.18 6.83
CA ARG A 112 0.27 -19.23 7.85
C ARG A 112 0.44 -20.56 7.15
N GLY A 113 1.53 -21.26 7.45
CA GLY A 113 1.70 -22.65 7.07
C GLY A 113 0.47 -23.42 7.52
N ASN A 114 0.17 -24.50 6.81
CA ASN A 114 -0.83 -25.48 7.23
C ASN A 114 -0.33 -26.24 8.47
N TRP A 115 -0.09 -25.50 9.55
CA TRP A 115 0.04 -26.02 10.90
C TRP A 115 -1.32 -26.61 11.26
N ARG A 116 -1.59 -27.80 10.71
CA ARG A 116 -2.66 -28.65 11.17
C ARG A 116 -2.28 -28.93 12.61
N LEU A 117 -2.93 -28.24 13.54
CA LEU A 117 -2.82 -28.56 14.95
C LEU A 117 -3.03 -30.08 15.05
N PRO A 118 -2.08 -30.84 15.62
CA PRO A 118 -2.24 -32.28 15.73
C PRO A 118 -3.57 -32.53 16.45
N GLN A 119 -4.51 -33.16 15.75
CA GLN A 119 -5.81 -33.45 16.33
C GLN A 119 -5.57 -34.41 17.50
N ALA A 120 -6.14 -34.10 18.65
CA ALA A 120 -5.98 -34.96 19.82
C ALA A 120 -6.53 -36.36 19.51
N ALA A 121 -5.75 -37.39 19.82
CA ALA A 121 -6.14 -38.77 19.62
C ALA A 121 -7.46 -39.08 20.35
N ARG A 122 -8.30 -39.92 19.75
CA ARG A 122 -9.56 -40.38 20.35
C ARG A 122 -9.34 -41.72 21.04
N CYS A 123 -10.06 -41.97 22.13
CA CYS A 123 -10.01 -43.21 22.89
C CYS A 123 -10.45 -44.39 22.01
N ALA A 124 -9.71 -45.49 22.04
CA ALA A 124 -10.02 -46.67 21.24
C ALA A 124 -11.33 -47.37 21.63
N VAL A 125 -11.78 -47.20 22.88
CA VAL A 125 -13.02 -47.76 23.41
C VAL A 125 -14.18 -46.78 23.29
N THR A 126 -14.01 -45.55 23.79
CA THR A 126 -15.14 -44.60 23.97
C THR A 126 -15.24 -43.53 22.88
N GLY A 127 -14.24 -43.39 22.01
CA GLY A 127 -14.21 -42.35 20.97
C GLY A 127 -14.05 -40.91 21.47
N LEU A 128 -14.06 -40.70 22.79
CA LEU A 128 -13.80 -39.42 23.46
C LEU A 128 -12.35 -38.98 23.26
N ARG A 129 -12.05 -37.69 23.43
CA ARG A 129 -10.67 -37.19 23.39
C ARG A 129 -9.83 -37.91 24.46
N ALA A 130 -8.77 -38.59 24.03
CA ALA A 130 -7.92 -39.35 24.92
C ALA A 130 -7.06 -38.43 25.79
N ARG A 131 -6.89 -38.84 27.04
CA ARG A 131 -6.05 -38.14 28.03
C ARG A 131 -4.67 -38.78 28.14
N TYR A 132 -4.59 -40.10 27.95
CA TYR A 132 -3.38 -40.89 28.12
C TYR A 132 -3.25 -41.95 27.02
N ARG A 133 -2.06 -42.56 26.93
CA ARG A 133 -1.79 -43.75 26.13
C ARG A 133 -1.28 -44.86 27.03
N ASP A 134 -1.71 -46.08 26.76
CA ASP A 134 -1.23 -47.26 27.49
C ASP A 134 0.20 -47.62 27.02
N PRO A 135 1.19 -47.76 27.93
CA PRO A 135 2.58 -48.05 27.54
C PRO A 135 2.80 -49.41 26.87
N LEU A 136 1.92 -50.40 27.11
CA LEU A 136 2.09 -51.74 26.52
C LEU A 136 1.35 -51.91 25.19
N THR A 137 0.20 -51.27 25.00
CA THR A 137 -0.59 -51.38 23.77
C THR A 137 -0.45 -50.15 22.85
N GLY A 138 0.06 -49.03 23.36
CA GLY A 138 0.10 -47.74 22.66
C GLY A 138 -1.28 -47.10 22.43
N GLN A 139 -2.36 -47.74 22.89
CA GLN A 139 -3.71 -47.30 22.58
C GLN A 139 -4.09 -46.06 23.41
N PRO A 140 -4.69 -45.05 22.76
CA PRO A 140 -5.21 -43.87 23.45
C PRO A 140 -6.47 -44.21 24.27
N PHE A 141 -6.56 -43.68 25.51
CA PHE A 141 -7.73 -43.85 26.37
C PHE A 141 -8.10 -42.58 27.15
N ALA A 142 -9.37 -42.49 27.56
CA ALA A 142 -9.93 -41.31 28.25
C ALA A 142 -10.26 -41.60 29.73
N THR A 143 -10.77 -42.79 30.06
CA THR A 143 -11.25 -43.19 31.39
C THR A 143 -10.53 -44.45 31.88
N ALA A 144 -10.56 -44.70 33.20
CA ALA A 144 -9.96 -45.89 33.80
C ALA A 144 -10.65 -47.19 33.34
N GLU A 145 -11.96 -47.15 33.13
CA GLU A 145 -12.73 -48.29 32.58
C GLU A 145 -12.27 -48.65 31.16
N ALA A 146 -12.04 -47.64 30.31
CA ALA A 146 -11.49 -47.86 28.98
C ALA A 146 -10.09 -48.49 29.05
N PHE A 147 -9.27 -48.10 30.02
CA PHE A 147 -7.97 -48.73 30.24
C PHE A 147 -8.09 -50.21 30.64
N ALA A 148 -9.04 -50.53 31.54
CA ALA A 148 -9.30 -51.92 31.92
C ALA A 148 -9.75 -52.76 30.72
N GLN A 149 -10.63 -52.22 29.86
CA GLN A 149 -11.08 -52.90 28.65
C GLN A 149 -9.95 -53.11 27.63
N ILE A 150 -9.07 -52.13 27.45
CA ILE A 150 -7.87 -52.26 26.60
C ILE A 150 -6.96 -53.37 27.12
N ARG A 151 -6.77 -53.50 28.44
CA ARG A 151 -5.95 -54.55 29.06
C ARG A 151 -6.61 -55.92 29.09
N ALA A 152 -7.93 -55.97 29.16
CA ALA A 152 -8.71 -57.21 29.01
C ALA A 152 -8.78 -57.71 27.56
N GLY A 153 -8.21 -56.97 26.59
CA GLY A 153 -8.19 -57.35 25.17
C GLY A 153 -9.43 -56.94 24.38
N GLY A 154 -10.28 -56.07 24.93
CA GLY A 154 -11.56 -55.64 24.34
C GLY A 154 -11.45 -54.68 23.15
N VAL A 155 -10.26 -54.48 22.58
CA VAL A 155 -10.05 -53.63 21.40
C VAL A 155 -9.21 -54.41 20.40
N GLU A 156 -9.80 -54.80 19.27
CA GLU A 156 -9.05 -55.37 18.15
C GLU A 156 -7.91 -54.41 17.78
N ARG A 157 -6.71 -54.99 17.60
CA ARG A 157 -5.52 -54.24 17.20
C ARG A 157 -5.78 -53.60 15.84
N VAL A 158 -6.24 -52.35 15.82
CA VAL A 158 -6.11 -51.51 14.62
C VAL A 158 -4.62 -51.23 14.51
N GLY A 159 -3.94 -52.09 13.76
CA GLY A 159 -2.52 -51.99 13.49
C GLY A 159 -2.21 -50.56 13.09
N PHE A 160 -1.39 -49.90 13.89
CA PHE A 160 -0.76 -48.65 13.50
C PHE A 160 0.25 -49.03 12.42
N SER A 161 -0.19 -49.11 11.17
CA SER A 161 0.73 -49.17 10.05
C SER A 161 1.59 -47.91 10.15
N ILE A 162 2.84 -48.08 10.54
CA ILE A 162 3.89 -47.10 10.27
C ILE A 162 3.93 -47.00 8.76
N GLY A 163 3.15 -46.09 8.22
CA GLY A 163 3.19 -45.72 6.82
C GLY A 163 4.54 -45.07 6.58
N ILE A 164 5.54 -45.88 6.25
CA ILE A 164 6.64 -45.43 5.40
C ILE A 164 5.94 -44.83 4.19
N GLY A 165 6.17 -43.54 3.96
CA GLY A 165 5.44 -42.74 2.99
C GLY A 165 5.37 -43.42 1.63
N ARG A 166 4.22 -44.01 1.31
CA ARG A 166 3.81 -44.16 -0.07
C ARG A 166 3.45 -42.77 -0.53
N ALA A 167 4.29 -42.22 -1.41
CA ALA A 167 3.98 -41.05 -2.21
C ALA A 167 2.56 -41.21 -2.76
N LEU A 168 1.63 -40.38 -2.27
CA LEU A 168 0.36 -40.19 -2.93
C LEU A 168 0.66 -39.55 -4.29
N PRO A 169 0.01 -40.01 -5.37
CA PRO A 169 0.25 -39.48 -6.70
C PRO A 169 -0.01 -37.98 -6.68
N GLU A 170 0.85 -37.23 -7.37
CA GLU A 170 0.67 -35.80 -7.57
C GLU A 170 -0.75 -35.53 -8.02
N GLY A 171 -1.56 -35.01 -7.09
CA GLY A 171 -2.85 -34.45 -7.40
C GLY A 171 -2.60 -33.23 -8.25
N HIS A 172 -2.54 -33.42 -9.57
CA HIS A 172 -2.69 -32.34 -10.52
C HIS A 172 -4.03 -31.65 -10.22
N VAL A 173 -3.95 -30.57 -9.47
CA VAL A 173 -5.03 -29.60 -9.38
C VAL A 173 -5.18 -29.04 -10.79
N ARG A 174 -6.15 -29.55 -11.54
CA ARG A 174 -6.64 -28.85 -12.72
C ARG A 174 -7.26 -27.54 -12.22
N VAL A 175 -6.46 -26.48 -12.26
CA VAL A 175 -6.99 -25.13 -12.26
C VAL A 175 -7.76 -25.00 -13.57
N SER A 176 -9.07 -25.20 -13.52
CA SER A 176 -9.97 -24.74 -14.57
C SER A 176 -9.86 -23.22 -14.56
N ARG A 177 -8.91 -22.68 -15.33
CA ARG A 177 -8.96 -21.30 -15.78
C ARG A 177 -10.25 -21.20 -16.60
N ALA A 178 -11.30 -20.65 -16.01
CA ALA A 178 -12.39 -20.11 -16.81
C ALA A 178 -11.75 -19.10 -17.78
N PRO A 179 -11.95 -19.23 -19.10
CA PRO A 179 -11.47 -18.22 -20.03
C PRO A 179 -12.10 -16.87 -19.66
N PRO A 180 -11.35 -15.75 -19.76
CA PRO A 180 -11.92 -14.43 -19.52
C PRO A 180 -13.11 -14.22 -20.47
N GLY A 181 -14.18 -13.66 -19.90
CA GLY A 181 -15.51 -13.54 -20.51
C GLY A 181 -15.45 -13.13 -21.98
N ARG A 182 -15.93 -14.03 -22.85
CA ARG A 182 -16.32 -13.67 -24.21
C ARG A 182 -17.66 -12.95 -24.10
N VAL A 183 -17.65 -11.64 -24.29
CA VAL A 183 -18.89 -10.87 -24.46
C VAL A 183 -19.54 -11.39 -25.74
N VAL A 184 -20.66 -12.10 -25.58
CA VAL A 184 -21.54 -12.44 -26.69
C VAL A 184 -22.30 -11.16 -27.04
N PRO A 185 -22.29 -10.68 -28.30
CA PRO A 185 -23.16 -9.60 -28.70
C PRO A 185 -24.61 -10.08 -28.53
N ILE A 186 -25.42 -9.24 -27.88
CA ILE A 186 -26.86 -9.43 -27.79
C ILE A 186 -27.40 -9.11 -29.18
N GLU A 187 -27.85 -10.13 -29.91
CA GLU A 187 -28.66 -9.90 -31.10
C GLU A 187 -29.98 -9.30 -30.63
N VAL A 188 -30.18 -8.04 -30.99
CA VAL A 188 -31.42 -7.31 -30.79
C VAL A 188 -32.29 -7.65 -31.98
N ASP A 189 -33.15 -8.65 -31.84
CA ASP A 189 -34.21 -8.87 -32.80
C ASP A 189 -35.25 -7.76 -32.64
N SER A 190 -35.41 -6.97 -33.69
CA SER A 190 -36.57 -6.12 -33.95
C SER A 190 -36.63 -5.81 -35.45
N PRO A 191 -37.82 -5.59 -36.04
CA PRO A 191 -39.18 -5.64 -35.47
C PRO A 191 -39.99 -6.88 -35.87
#